data_AF-A0A842TPK6-F1
#
_entry.id   AF-A0A842TPK6-F1
#
_cell.length_a   1.000
_cell.length_b   1.000
_cell.length_c   1.000
_cell.angle_alpha   90.00
_cell.angle_beta   90.00
_cell.angle_gamma   90.00
#
_symmetry.space_group_name_H-M   'P 1'
#
loop_
_entity.id
_entity.type
_entity.pdbx_description
1 polymer ?
#
loop_
_entity_poly.entity_id
_entity_poly.type
_entity_poly.pdbx_seq_one_letter_code
_entity_poly.pdbx_strand_id
1 'polypeptide(L)'
;MFKDKRGQGLSTNAIILIVLGVAILVMLILGFTIGWQKLLPFIGGDNLQEITTQCDIACKTNQKYAFCTQNRTFQAPDKDDPIEGITCEDLTNATFEDYGMAKCPGLCA
;
A
#
# COMPACT_ATOMS: atom_id res chain seq x y z
N MET A 1 33.79 31.94 -42.33
CA MET A 1 33.77 30.78 -41.41
C MET A 1 32.46 30.82 -40.64
N PHE A 2 31.38 30.27 -41.21
CA PHE A 2 30.07 30.27 -40.57
C PHE A 2 30.02 29.12 -39.56
N LYS A 3 30.04 29.49 -38.29
CA LYS A 3 30.11 28.56 -37.16
C LYS A 3 28.74 27.96 -36.93
N ASP A 4 28.55 26.73 -37.39
CA ASP A 4 27.42 25.84 -37.04
C ASP A 4 27.17 25.87 -35.53
N LYS A 5 26.17 26.64 -35.09
CA LYS A 5 25.58 26.50 -33.76
C LYS A 5 24.34 25.63 -33.87
N ARG A 6 24.55 24.34 -34.16
CA ARG A 6 23.55 23.28 -34.02
C ARG A 6 23.34 22.93 -32.55
N GLY A 7 23.04 23.93 -31.73
CA GLY A 7 22.38 23.72 -30.46
C GLY A 7 20.89 23.78 -30.75
N GLN A 8 20.29 22.65 -31.14
CA GLN A 8 18.83 22.54 -31.13
C GLN A 8 18.38 22.93 -29.73
N GLY A 9 17.83 24.13 -29.60
CA GLY A 9 17.10 24.52 -28.41
C GLY A 9 15.93 23.55 -28.32
N LEU A 10 16.05 22.53 -27.47
CA LEU A 10 14.89 21.79 -27.02
C LEU A 10 13.86 22.83 -26.61
N SER A 11 12.70 22.80 -27.26
CA SER A 11 11.58 23.65 -26.91
C SER A 11 11.41 23.62 -25.40
N THR A 12 11.24 24.78 -24.77
CA THR A 12 11.07 24.88 -23.31
C THR A 12 10.02 23.88 -22.81
N ASN A 13 8.98 23.62 -23.61
CA ASN A 13 7.98 22.60 -23.32
C ASN A 13 8.56 21.18 -23.24
N ALA A 14 9.46 20.79 -24.13
CA ALA A 14 10.10 19.47 -24.09
C ALA A 14 10.95 19.31 -22.83
N ILE A 15 11.68 20.36 -22.41
CA ILE A 15 12.45 20.34 -21.18
C ILE A 15 11.53 20.17 -19.96
N ILE A 16 10.42 20.92 -19.91
CA ILE A 16 9.42 20.81 -18.82
C ILE A 16 8.87 19.39 -18.73
N LEU A 17 8.51 18.78 -19.86
CA LEU A 17 7.97 17.41 -19.89
C LEU A 17 8.98 16.36 -19.42
N ILE A 18 10.25 16.52 -19.78
CA ILE A 18 11.32 15.62 -19.31
C ILE A 18 11.48 15.75 -17.80
N VAL A 19 11.51 16.97 -17.27
CA VAL A 19 11.64 17.20 -15.82
C VAL A 19 10.43 16.64 -15.06
N LEU A 20 9.21 16.85 -15.56
CA LEU A 20 7.99 16.28 -14.97
C LEU A 20 7.98 14.76 -15.01
N GLY A 21 8.38 14.17 -16.14
CA GLY A 21 8.47 12.72 -16.30
C GLY A 21 9.45 12.10 -15.30
N VAL A 22 10.64 12.69 -15.15
CA VAL A 22 11.64 12.23 -14.17
C VAL A 22 11.12 12.41 -12.74
N ALA A 23 10.47 13.54 -12.42
CA ALA A 23 9.93 13.78 -11.08
C ALA A 23 8.86 12.73 -10.69
N ILE A 24 7.96 12.39 -11.61
CA ILE A 24 6.94 11.34 -11.39
C ILE A 24 7.61 9.97 -11.21
N LEU A 25 8.62 9.65 -12.03
CA LEU A 25 9.34 8.38 -11.95
C LEU A 25 10.01 8.21 -10.58
N VAL A 26 10.66 9.26 -10.07
CA VAL A 26 11.26 9.26 -8.73
C VAL A 26 10.18 9.08 -7.65
N MET A 27 9.06 9.78 -7.75
CA MET A 27 7.96 9.66 -6.78
C MET A 27 7.37 8.25 -6.75
N LEU A 28 7.21 7.60 -7.91
CA LEU A 28 6.73 6.22 -8.01
C LEU A 28 7.72 5.23 -7.40
N ILE A 29 9.03 5.38 -7.68
CA ILE A 29 10.06 4.52 -7.07
C ILE A 29 10.02 4.65 -5.54
N LEU A 30 9.99 5.88 -5.02
CA LEU A 30 9.89 6.11 -3.57
C LEU A 30 8.58 5.55 -2.99
N GLY A 31 7.46 5.75 -3.68
CA GLY A 31 6.15 5.25 -3.28
C GLY A 31 6.06 3.73 -3.22
N PHE A 32 6.64 3.02 -4.19
CA PHE A 32 6.66 1.56 -4.19
C PHE A 32 7.73 0.94 -3.29
N THR A 33 8.84 1.64 -3.03
CA THR A 33 9.91 1.14 -2.14
C THR A 33 9.61 1.35 -0.65
N ILE A 34 9.08 2.52 -0.27
CA ILE A 34 8.81 2.88 1.13
C ILE A 34 7.34 2.61 1.48
N GLY A 35 6.45 2.56 0.48
CA GLY A 35 5.01 2.45 0.65
C GLY A 35 4.33 3.82 0.71
N TRP A 36 3.17 3.92 0.05
CA TRP A 36 2.38 5.16 -0.02
C TRP A 36 1.89 5.67 1.35
N GLN A 37 1.66 4.76 2.31
CA GLN A 37 1.28 5.10 3.70
C GLN A 37 2.32 5.95 4.43
N LYS A 38 3.62 5.80 4.12
CA LYS A 38 4.68 6.59 4.77
C LYS A 38 4.86 7.97 4.10
N LEU A 39 4.56 8.08 2.81
CA LEU A 39 4.68 9.33 2.05
C LEU A 39 3.44 10.22 2.20
N LEU A 40 2.27 9.61 2.38
CA LEU A 40 1.00 10.29 2.53
C LEU A 40 0.30 9.74 3.79
N PRO A 41 0.80 10.06 5.00
CA PRO A 41 0.28 9.51 6.26
C PRO A 41 -1.19 9.88 6.54
N PHE A 42 -1.72 10.88 5.83
CA PHE A 42 -3.11 11.31 5.89
C PHE A 42 -4.03 10.58 4.90
N ILE A 43 -3.47 9.76 3.99
CA ILE A 43 -4.22 8.78 3.18
C ILE A 43 -4.13 7.41 3.89
N GLY A 44 -4.23 7.42 5.22
CA GLY A 44 -4.58 6.21 5.96
C GLY A 44 -6.03 5.90 5.62
N GLY A 45 -6.23 4.95 4.71
CA GLY A 45 -7.55 4.39 4.45
C GLY A 45 -8.15 3.87 5.75
N ASP A 46 -9.47 3.79 5.80
CA ASP A 46 -10.19 3.14 6.90
C ASP A 46 -9.49 1.80 7.22
N ASN A 47 -8.74 1.75 8.34
CA ASN A 47 -7.83 0.63 8.66
C ASN A 47 -8.54 -0.72 8.50
N LEU A 48 -9.83 -0.76 8.84
CA LEU A 48 -10.70 -1.90 8.63
C LEU A 48 -10.77 -2.37 7.17
N GLN A 49 -11.05 -1.48 6.22
CA GLN A 49 -11.23 -1.86 4.81
C GLN A 49 -9.90 -2.24 4.15
N GLU A 50 -8.81 -1.60 4.56
CA GLU A 50 -7.47 -1.98 4.11
C GLU A 50 -7.09 -3.37 4.63
N ILE A 51 -7.28 -3.62 5.93
CA ILE A 51 -6.92 -4.90 6.56
C ILE A 51 -7.78 -6.04 6.03
N THR A 52 -9.09 -5.84 5.89
CA THR A 52 -10.00 -6.84 5.28
C THR A 52 -9.55 -7.20 3.86
N THR A 53 -9.17 -6.21 3.05
CA THR A 53 -8.64 -6.43 1.69
C THR A 53 -7.31 -7.19 1.71
N GLN A 54 -6.38 -6.81 2.60
CA GLN A 54 -5.10 -7.50 2.73
C GLN A 54 -5.26 -8.96 3.17
N CYS A 55 -6.16 -9.23 4.12
CA CYS A 55 -6.47 -10.58 4.57
C CYS A 55 -7.12 -11.43 3.47
N ASP A 56 -8.05 -10.84 2.69
CA ASP A 56 -8.68 -11.50 1.55
C ASP A 56 -7.64 -11.83 0.45
N ILE A 57 -6.74 -10.90 0.13
CA ILE A 57 -5.64 -11.14 -0.81
C ILE A 57 -4.72 -12.25 -0.29
N ALA A 58 -4.29 -12.19 0.97
CA ALA A 58 -3.41 -13.19 1.57
C ALA A 58 -4.05 -14.58 1.55
N CYS A 59 -5.35 -14.67 1.82
CA CYS A 59 -6.11 -15.91 1.71
C CYS A 59 -6.17 -16.42 0.26
N LYS A 60 -6.61 -15.59 -0.69
CA LYS A 60 -6.75 -15.96 -2.11
C LYS A 60 -5.43 -16.34 -2.77
N THR A 61 -4.32 -15.76 -2.30
CA THR A 61 -2.97 -16.03 -2.81
C THR A 61 -2.21 -17.10 -2.03
N ASN A 62 -2.84 -17.76 -1.05
CA ASN A 62 -2.23 -18.78 -0.18
C ASN A 62 -0.95 -18.30 0.53
N GLN A 63 -0.88 -17.01 0.91
CA GLN A 63 0.26 -16.46 1.63
C GLN A 63 0.16 -16.76 3.13
N LYS A 64 0.61 -17.96 3.53
CA LYS A 64 0.57 -18.43 4.93
C LYS A 64 1.20 -17.46 5.92
N TYR A 65 2.39 -16.94 5.63
CA TYR A 65 3.06 -15.98 6.53
C TYR A 65 2.25 -14.68 6.70
N ALA A 66 1.75 -14.12 5.59
CA ALA A 66 0.97 -12.89 5.63
C ALA A 66 -0.35 -13.08 6.39
N PHE A 67 -0.99 -14.23 6.26
CA PHE A 67 -2.27 -14.47 6.92
C PHE A 67 -2.10 -14.86 8.41
N CYS A 68 -1.19 -15.78 8.72
CA CYS A 68 -1.10 -16.44 10.03
C CYS A 68 0.00 -15.90 10.95
N THR A 69 0.93 -15.07 10.45
CA THR A 69 2.13 -14.67 11.24
C THR A 69 2.42 -13.18 11.18
N GLN A 70 2.00 -12.50 10.11
CA GLN A 70 2.21 -11.06 9.98
C GLN A 70 1.31 -10.31 10.97
N ASN A 71 1.94 -9.68 11.96
CA ASN A 71 1.29 -8.80 12.92
C ASN A 71 0.84 -7.51 12.25
N ARG A 72 -0.36 -7.07 12.57
CA ARG A 72 -0.98 -5.83 12.10
C ARG A 72 -1.52 -5.04 13.28
N THR A 73 -1.77 -3.76 13.04
CA THR A 73 -2.50 -2.89 13.94
C THR A 73 -3.90 -2.72 13.39
N PHE A 74 -4.91 -3.15 14.14
CA PHE A 74 -6.31 -3.08 13.75
C PHE A 74 -7.03 -2.02 14.57
N GLN A 75 -7.54 -0.98 13.90
CA GLN A 75 -8.47 -0.03 14.52
C GLN A 75 -9.89 -0.51 14.26
N ALA A 76 -10.54 -1.02 15.31
CA ALA A 76 -11.94 -1.35 15.25
C ALA A 76 -12.78 -0.04 15.32
N PRO A 77 -13.85 0.11 14.53
CA PRO A 77 -14.67 1.33 14.54
C PRO A 77 -15.46 1.54 15.84
N ASP A 78 -15.60 0.49 16.65
CA ASP A 78 -16.28 0.46 17.96
C ASP A 78 -15.32 0.69 19.15
N LYS A 79 -14.02 0.79 18.91
CA LYS A 79 -13.00 0.99 19.95
C LYS A 79 -12.21 2.26 19.69
N ASP A 80 -11.87 2.96 20.78
CA ASP A 80 -11.03 4.14 20.72
C ASP A 80 -9.55 3.78 20.50
N ASP A 81 -9.08 2.67 21.08
CA ASP A 81 -7.68 2.25 21.01
C ASP A 81 -7.41 1.19 19.92
N PRO A 82 -6.32 1.32 19.15
CA PRO A 82 -5.91 0.32 18.18
C PRO A 82 -5.45 -0.96 18.86
N ILE A 83 -5.82 -2.10 18.28
CA ILE A 83 -5.37 -3.43 18.70
C ILE A 83 -4.09 -3.76 17.92
N GLU A 84 -2.96 -3.78 18.61
CA GLU A 84 -1.67 -4.13 18.02
C GLU A 84 -1.38 -5.64 18.11
N GLY A 85 -0.54 -6.14 17.20
CA GLY A 85 -0.02 -7.50 17.28
C GLY A 85 -1.00 -8.59 16.85
N ILE A 86 -2.05 -8.23 16.11
CA ILE A 86 -3.10 -9.16 15.68
C ILE A 86 -2.84 -9.67 14.25
N THR A 87 -3.15 -10.94 13.97
CA THR A 87 -3.01 -11.54 12.64
C THR A 87 -4.36 -11.59 11.89
N CYS A 88 -4.34 -11.90 10.59
CA CYS A 88 -5.60 -12.10 9.86
C CYS A 88 -6.39 -13.30 10.39
N GLU A 89 -5.71 -14.33 10.88
CA GLU A 89 -6.35 -15.48 11.51
C GLU A 89 -7.15 -15.04 12.75
N ASP A 90 -6.54 -14.27 13.64
CA ASP A 90 -7.18 -13.74 14.85
C ASP A 90 -8.40 -12.87 14.53
N LEU A 91 -8.32 -12.10 13.44
CA LEU A 91 -9.39 -11.23 12.97
C LEU A 91 -10.56 -11.98 12.32
N THR A 92 -10.42 -13.28 12.01
CA THR A 92 -11.53 -14.13 11.55
C THR A 92 -12.24 -14.88 12.68
N ASN A 93 -11.82 -14.66 13.93
CA ASN A 93 -12.43 -15.26 15.11
C ASN A 93 -13.78 -14.60 15.45
N ALA A 94 -14.60 -15.27 16.27
CA ALA A 94 -15.97 -14.86 16.59
C ALA A 94 -16.11 -13.42 17.12
N THR A 95 -15.06 -12.90 17.76
CA THR A 95 -15.00 -11.52 18.29
C THR A 95 -15.03 -10.43 17.21
N PHE A 96 -14.71 -10.78 15.96
CA PHE A 96 -14.53 -9.84 14.85
C PHE A 96 -15.38 -10.19 13.62
N GLU A 97 -16.32 -11.15 13.73
CA GLU A 97 -17.19 -11.56 12.61
C GLU A 97 -18.02 -10.40 12.05
N ASP A 98 -18.38 -9.42 12.89
CA ASP A 98 -19.16 -8.24 12.52
C ASP A 98 -18.43 -7.32 11.52
N TYR A 99 -17.12 -7.49 11.35
CA TYR A 99 -16.28 -6.71 10.46
C TYR A 99 -16.19 -7.25 9.03
N GLY A 100 -16.91 -8.33 8.71
CA GLY A 100 -17.04 -8.86 7.35
C GLY A 100 -15.78 -9.54 6.81
N MET A 101 -14.90 -10.03 7.69
CA MET A 101 -13.67 -10.74 7.28
C MET A 101 -13.96 -12.18 6.87
N ALA A 102 -13.47 -12.57 5.69
CA ALA A 102 -13.65 -13.91 5.16
C ALA A 102 -12.70 -14.92 5.85
N LYS A 103 -13.26 -16.04 6.31
CA LYS A 103 -12.47 -17.16 6.85
C LYS A 103 -11.64 -17.82 5.75
N CYS A 104 -10.42 -18.23 6.08
CA CYS A 104 -9.52 -18.97 5.17
C CYS A 104 -9.21 -20.37 5.72
N PRO A 105 -10.06 -21.38 5.45
CA PRO A 105 -9.91 -22.70 6.06
C PRO A 105 -8.61 -23.39 5.62
N GLY A 106 -7.83 -23.87 6.58
CA GLY A 106 -6.65 -24.72 6.32
C GLY A 106 -5.37 -23.98 5.92
N LEU A 107 -5.38 -22.65 5.84
CA LEU A 107 -4.16 -21.90 5.50
C LEU A 107 -3.15 -21.86 6.68
N CYS A 108 -3.64 -21.79 7.91
CA CYS A 108 -2.84 -21.74 9.14
C CYS A 108 -2.66 -23.10 9.84
N ALA A 109 -3.27 -24.17 9.29
CA ALA A 109 -3.15 -25.53 9.80
C ALA A 109 -1.75 -26.13 9.62
#